data_AF-A0A0M9DN04-F1
#
_entry.id   AF-A0A0M9DN04-F1
#
_cell.length_a   1.000
_cell.length_b   1.000
_cell.length_c   1.000
_cell.angle_alpha   90.00
_cell.angle_beta   90.00
_cell.angle_gamma   90.00
#
_symmetry.space_group_name_H-M   'P 1'
#
loop_
_entity.id
_entity.type
_entity.pdbx_description
1 polymer ?
#
loop_
_entity_poly.entity_id
_entity_poly.type
_entity_poly.pdbx_seq_one_letter_code
_entity_poly.pdbx_strand_id
1 'polypeptide(L)'
;MDEQVQQVNDLFVSGQVKDSYQLAKAILSQDPAIADESRQLLQQHIALLEANGYANMPIPTNDKVKQSVERTDGSYPERDVLAAYIGSKDHEQFGNVVDELLAGEVAAQATAYYTMAEYYVLTKEHDKAMLQFAEAIKLQPNKALYWGAFAQFLNRTEGNPYLALRLIEEAIHLDGMNPRWHYIQGNIFFQLVAATKNLSYLPALEEAWTKAKKRCSAKQVTLKMDIAKFEDLLVQWKKQML
;
A
#
# COMPACT_ATOMS: atom_id res chain seq x y z
N MET A 1 25.59 -16.15 5.56
CA MET A 1 25.26 -14.77 5.18
C MET A 1 25.71 -13.88 6.31
N ASP A 2 26.32 -12.73 5.98
CA ASP A 2 26.68 -11.69 6.94
C ASP A 2 25.46 -11.32 7.81
N GLU A 3 25.64 -11.21 9.12
CA GLU A 3 24.56 -10.95 10.09
C GLU A 3 23.82 -9.64 9.77
N GLN A 4 24.54 -8.61 9.31
CA GLN A 4 23.94 -7.32 8.95
C GLN A 4 23.08 -7.43 7.68
N VAL A 5 23.54 -8.21 6.69
CA VAL A 5 22.77 -8.47 5.47
C VAL A 5 21.53 -9.30 5.77
N GLN A 6 21.63 -10.27 6.69
CA GLN A 6 20.48 -11.02 7.18
C GLN A 6 19.46 -10.11 7.85
N GLN A 7 19.89 -9.19 8.71
CA GLN A 7 18.99 -8.25 9.39
C GLN A 7 18.24 -7.35 8.39
N VAL A 8 18.93 -6.83 7.36
CA VAL A 8 18.29 -6.08 6.28
C VAL A 8 17.20 -6.91 5.60
N ASN A 9 17.51 -8.16 5.28
CA ASN A 9 16.55 -9.07 4.65
C ASN A 9 15.37 -9.41 5.57
N ASP A 10 15.59 -9.61 6.87
CA ASP A 10 14.53 -9.91 7.84
C ASP A 10 13.53 -8.76 7.99
N LEU A 11 14.03 -7.52 8.01
CA LEU A 11 13.19 -6.33 7.96
C LEU A 11 12.37 -6.27 6.66
N PHE A 12 13.01 -6.60 5.53
CA PHE A 12 12.35 -6.58 4.23
C PHE A 12 11.20 -7.58 4.14
N VAL A 13 11.46 -8.85 4.49
CA VAL A 13 10.47 -9.92 4.38
C VAL A 13 9.37 -9.84 5.44
N SER A 14 9.59 -9.10 6.53
CA SER A 14 8.56 -8.76 7.51
C SER A 14 7.69 -7.55 7.14
N GLY A 15 8.00 -6.86 6.04
CA GLY A 15 7.28 -5.68 5.58
C GLY A 15 7.73 -4.36 6.22
N GLN A 16 8.79 -4.37 7.02
CA GLN A 16 9.46 -3.18 7.54
C GLN A 16 10.46 -2.65 6.50
N VAL A 17 9.96 -2.37 5.31
CA VAL A 17 10.79 -2.11 4.14
C VAL A 17 11.48 -0.75 4.23
N LYS A 18 10.85 0.24 4.87
CA LYS A 18 11.51 1.53 5.14
C LYS A 18 12.74 1.34 6.03
N ASP A 19 12.62 0.56 7.10
CA ASP A 19 13.72 0.30 8.02
C ASP A 19 14.81 -0.55 7.36
N SER A 20 14.41 -1.54 6.55
CA SER A 20 15.31 -2.33 5.71
C SER A 20 16.15 -1.46 4.77
N TYR A 21 15.52 -0.52 4.06
CA TYR A 21 16.19 0.43 3.16
C TYR A 21 17.19 1.32 3.90
N GLN A 22 16.79 1.90 5.05
CA GLN A 22 17.65 2.79 5.81
C GLN A 22 18.85 2.03 6.41
N LEU A 23 18.62 0.81 6.92
CA LEU A 23 19.69 -0.02 7.45
C LEU A 23 20.71 -0.39 6.38
N ALA A 24 20.25 -0.80 5.18
CA ALA A 24 21.14 -1.13 4.08
C ALA A 24 22.06 0.04 3.68
N LYS A 25 21.50 1.26 3.61
CA LYS A 25 22.28 2.48 3.33
C LYS A 25 23.26 2.82 4.45
N ALA A 26 22.82 2.67 5.70
CA ALA A 26 23.67 2.92 6.87
C ALA A 26 24.89 2.00 6.85
N ILE A 27 24.70 0.69 6.64
CA ILE A 27 25.79 -0.29 6.57
C ILE A 27 26.82 0.10 5.50
N LEU A 28 26.37 0.36 4.26
CA LEU A 28 27.26 0.73 3.16
C LEU A 28 28.04 2.03 3.40
N SER A 29 27.49 2.94 4.19
CA SER A 29 28.14 4.21 4.54
C SER A 29 29.10 4.12 5.73
N GLN A 30 28.83 3.22 6.67
CA GLN A 30 29.54 3.12 7.95
C GLN A 30 30.62 2.04 7.96
N ASP A 31 30.51 1.02 7.11
CA ASP A 31 31.52 -0.03 6.98
C ASP A 31 32.11 -0.10 5.56
N PRO A 32 33.19 0.67 5.29
CA PRO A 32 33.92 0.58 4.04
C PRO A 32 34.65 -0.76 3.82
N ALA A 33 34.81 -1.59 4.86
CA ALA A 33 35.52 -2.86 4.80
C ALA A 33 34.61 -4.08 4.67
N ILE A 34 33.28 -3.89 4.61
CA ILE A 34 32.33 -4.98 4.39
C ILE A 34 32.69 -5.78 3.13
N ALA A 35 32.54 -7.10 3.21
CA ALA A 35 32.88 -8.04 2.15
C ALA A 35 32.19 -7.66 0.83
N ASP A 36 32.89 -7.84 -0.30
CA ASP A 36 32.40 -7.43 -1.62
C ASP A 36 31.05 -8.06 -2.00
N GLU A 37 30.83 -9.32 -1.63
CA GLU A 37 29.54 -10.02 -1.84
C GLU A 37 28.41 -9.37 -1.03
N SER A 38 28.61 -9.12 0.26
CA SER A 38 27.66 -8.40 1.13
C SER A 38 27.36 -7.00 0.59
N ARG A 39 28.39 -6.28 0.14
CA ARG A 39 28.27 -4.96 -0.49
C ARG A 39 27.37 -5.02 -1.72
N GLN A 40 27.60 -5.98 -2.61
CA GLN A 40 26.83 -6.15 -3.82
C GLN A 40 25.35 -6.45 -3.51
N LEU A 41 25.07 -7.33 -2.54
CA LEU A 41 23.71 -7.66 -2.12
C LEU A 41 22.95 -6.43 -1.58
N LEU A 42 23.60 -5.63 -0.73
CA LEU A 42 23.01 -4.40 -0.18
C LEU A 42 22.75 -3.36 -1.28
N GLN A 43 23.67 -3.20 -2.22
CA GLN A 43 23.49 -2.29 -3.36
C GLN A 43 22.32 -2.72 -4.26
N GLN A 44 22.18 -4.02 -4.53
CA GLN A 44 21.05 -4.55 -5.29
C GLN A 44 19.73 -4.35 -4.56
N HIS A 45 19.71 -4.57 -3.24
CA HIS A 45 18.55 -4.32 -2.40
C HIS A 45 18.11 -2.85 -2.44
N ILE A 46 19.07 -1.92 -2.26
CA ILE A 46 18.81 -0.48 -2.37
C ILE A 46 18.27 -0.13 -3.76
N ALA A 47 18.92 -0.59 -4.83
CA ALA A 47 18.52 -0.32 -6.20
C ALA A 47 17.10 -0.84 -6.50
N LEU A 48 16.73 -2.03 -5.99
CA LEU A 48 15.37 -2.55 -6.09
C LEU A 48 14.36 -1.58 -5.46
N LEU A 49 14.62 -1.08 -4.26
CA LEU A 49 13.70 -0.18 -3.57
C LEU A 49 13.64 1.20 -4.23
N GLU A 50 14.77 1.74 -4.69
CA GLU A 50 14.82 3.03 -5.39
C GLU A 50 14.09 2.98 -6.73
N ALA A 51 14.24 1.90 -7.50
CA ALA A 51 13.47 1.66 -8.72
C ALA A 51 11.95 1.59 -8.46
N ASN A 52 11.55 1.29 -7.22
CA ASN A 52 10.16 1.22 -6.78
C ASN A 52 9.75 2.42 -5.92
N GLY A 53 10.41 3.56 -6.11
CA GLY A 53 9.98 4.86 -5.60
C GLY A 53 10.42 5.21 -4.19
N TYR A 54 11.19 4.36 -3.50
CA TYR A 54 11.59 4.63 -2.10
C TYR A 54 12.39 5.93 -1.92
N ALA A 55 13.22 6.32 -2.89
CA ALA A 55 14.09 7.49 -2.77
C ALA A 55 13.31 8.82 -2.70
N ASN A 56 12.18 8.92 -3.40
CA ASN A 56 11.48 10.18 -3.66
C ASN A 56 10.04 10.19 -3.14
N MET A 57 9.68 9.25 -2.27
CA MET A 57 8.34 9.21 -1.70
C MET A 57 8.06 10.42 -0.81
N PRO A 58 6.83 10.97 -0.84
CA PRO A 58 6.41 11.97 0.13
C PRO A 58 6.64 11.46 1.56
N ILE A 59 7.18 12.31 2.42
CA ILE A 59 7.44 12.01 3.82
C ILE A 59 6.28 12.59 4.62
N PRO A 60 5.49 11.77 5.33
CA PRO A 60 4.48 12.26 6.26
C PRO A 60 5.08 13.23 7.28
N THR A 61 4.36 14.30 7.59
CA THR A 61 4.73 15.25 8.65
C THR A 61 4.20 14.75 9.99
N ASN A 62 4.55 15.45 11.08
CA ASN A 62 4.01 15.14 12.41
C ASN A 62 2.55 15.59 12.61
N ASP A 63 1.91 16.16 11.58
CA ASP A 63 0.56 16.69 11.68
C ASP A 63 -0.47 15.57 11.79
N LYS A 64 -1.33 15.67 12.81
CA LYS A 64 -2.39 14.70 13.04
C LYS A 64 -3.58 15.01 12.13
N VAL A 65 -3.71 14.22 11.07
CA VAL A 65 -4.90 14.24 10.21
C VAL A 65 -5.92 13.21 10.69
N LYS A 66 -7.20 13.59 10.71
CA LYS A 66 -8.29 12.65 10.99
C LYS A 66 -8.40 11.63 9.86
N GLN A 67 -8.18 10.37 10.20
CA GLN A 67 -8.27 9.26 9.26
C GLN A 67 -9.72 8.92 8.94
N SER A 68 -9.92 8.40 7.72
CA SER A 68 -11.25 8.02 7.24
C SER A 68 -11.64 6.66 7.79
N VAL A 69 -12.92 6.50 8.09
CA VAL A 69 -13.46 5.25 8.61
C VAL A 69 -14.20 4.54 7.49
N GLU A 70 -13.83 3.29 7.25
CA GLU A 70 -14.53 2.45 6.28
C GLU A 70 -15.98 2.22 6.71
N ARG A 71 -16.89 2.35 5.75
CA ARG A 71 -18.32 2.12 5.95
C ARG A 71 -18.66 0.63 5.88
N THR A 72 -19.90 0.30 6.24
CA THR A 72 -20.44 -1.06 6.18
C THR A 72 -20.34 -1.68 4.78
N ASP A 73 -20.47 -0.88 3.73
CA ASP A 73 -20.36 -1.32 2.33
C ASP A 73 -18.92 -1.40 1.81
N GLY A 74 -17.92 -1.12 2.66
CA GLY A 74 -16.50 -1.13 2.29
C GLY A 74 -16.02 0.16 1.61
N SER A 75 -16.88 1.16 1.44
CA SER A 75 -16.49 2.47 0.90
C SER A 75 -15.94 3.39 1.99
N TYR A 76 -15.16 4.40 1.57
CA TYR A 76 -14.75 5.52 2.42
C TYR A 76 -15.52 6.79 2.03
N PRO A 77 -15.65 7.79 2.92
CA PRO A 77 -16.39 9.02 2.63
C PRO A 77 -15.95 9.78 1.37
N GLU A 78 -14.67 9.75 1.07
CA GLU A 78 -14.11 10.33 -0.15
C GLU A 78 -14.69 9.72 -1.44
N ARG A 79 -15.32 8.54 -1.35
CA ARG A 79 -16.00 7.88 -2.47
C ARG A 79 -17.26 8.61 -2.92
N ASP A 80 -17.89 9.40 -2.04
CA ASP A 80 -19.20 10.01 -2.29
C ASP A 80 -19.17 10.93 -3.51
N VAL A 81 -18.06 11.67 -3.69
CA VAL A 81 -17.84 12.55 -4.83
C VAL A 81 -17.99 11.77 -6.14
N LEU A 82 -17.34 10.61 -6.24
CA LEU A 82 -17.41 9.80 -7.44
C LEU A 82 -18.73 9.02 -7.56
N ALA A 83 -19.29 8.56 -6.44
CA ALA A 83 -20.55 7.81 -6.44
C ALA A 83 -21.73 8.64 -6.97
N ALA A 84 -21.75 9.96 -6.68
CA ALA A 84 -22.74 10.89 -7.23
C ALA A 84 -22.70 10.94 -8.78
N TYR A 85 -21.55 10.65 -9.38
CA TYR A 85 -21.33 10.76 -10.82
C TYR A 85 -21.52 9.45 -11.60
N ILE A 86 -21.07 8.30 -11.07
CA ILE A 86 -21.20 7.00 -11.77
C ILE A 86 -22.66 6.68 -12.11
N GLY A 87 -23.61 7.15 -11.30
CA GLY A 87 -25.04 6.98 -11.55
C GLY A 87 -25.59 7.81 -12.72
N SER A 88 -24.97 8.96 -13.05
CA SER A 88 -25.50 9.91 -14.05
C SER A 88 -24.87 9.76 -15.45
N LYS A 89 -23.65 9.21 -15.56
CA LYS A 89 -22.88 9.06 -16.81
C LYS A 89 -22.59 10.37 -17.58
N ASP A 90 -22.75 11.54 -16.95
CA ASP A 90 -22.48 12.86 -17.54
C ASP A 90 -21.01 13.33 -17.34
N HIS A 91 -20.13 13.02 -18.30
CA HIS A 91 -18.69 13.35 -18.22
C HIS A 91 -18.38 14.84 -18.02
N GLU A 92 -19.26 15.75 -18.45
CA GLU A 92 -19.07 17.19 -18.29
C GLU A 92 -19.23 17.62 -16.82
N GLN A 93 -20.21 17.04 -16.13
CA GLN A 93 -20.42 17.29 -14.69
C GLN A 93 -19.26 16.79 -13.82
N PHE A 94 -18.62 15.67 -14.19
CA PHE A 94 -17.45 15.18 -13.47
C PHE A 94 -16.28 16.17 -13.56
N GLY A 95 -16.04 16.75 -14.75
CA GLY A 95 -15.03 17.78 -14.94
C GLY A 95 -15.27 18.99 -14.05
N ASN A 96 -16.50 19.50 -14.00
CA ASN A 96 -16.85 20.67 -13.18
C ASN A 96 -16.62 20.45 -11.68
N VAL A 97 -16.96 19.26 -11.16
CA VAL A 97 -16.74 18.92 -9.75
C VAL A 97 -15.25 18.80 -9.44
N VAL A 98 -14.47 18.20 -10.35
CA VAL A 98 -13.02 18.14 -10.21
C VAL A 98 -12.42 19.55 -10.21
N ASP A 99 -12.85 20.43 -11.12
CA ASP A 99 -12.40 21.81 -11.21
C ASP A 99 -12.72 22.60 -9.94
N GLU A 100 -13.91 22.42 -9.35
CA GLU A 100 -14.29 23.03 -8.08
C GLU A 100 -13.39 22.56 -6.93
N LEU A 101 -13.13 21.25 -6.82
CA LEU A 101 -12.22 20.70 -5.81
C LEU A 101 -10.79 21.20 -5.99
N LEU A 102 -10.32 21.31 -7.24
CA LEU A 102 -8.99 21.81 -7.58
C LEU A 102 -8.83 23.31 -7.28
N ALA A 103 -9.92 24.09 -7.34
CA ALA A 103 -9.94 25.50 -6.96
C ALA A 103 -9.96 25.72 -5.43
N GLY A 104 -10.21 24.67 -4.65
CA GLY A 104 -10.28 24.73 -3.19
C GLY A 104 -8.93 24.67 -2.47
N GLU A 105 -9.00 24.50 -1.16
CA GLU A 105 -7.84 24.29 -0.29
C GLU A 105 -7.07 23.01 -0.64
N VAL A 106 -5.81 22.90 -0.20
CA VAL A 106 -4.94 21.73 -0.45
C VAL A 106 -5.63 20.39 -0.14
N ALA A 107 -6.45 20.35 0.91
CA ALA A 107 -7.20 19.14 1.26
C ALA A 107 -8.27 18.77 0.22
N ALA A 108 -8.95 19.76 -0.35
CA ALA A 108 -9.92 19.59 -1.43
C ALA A 108 -9.23 19.16 -2.72
N GLN A 109 -8.09 19.78 -3.05
CA GLN A 109 -7.27 19.41 -4.20
C GLN A 109 -6.83 17.95 -4.13
N ALA A 110 -6.30 17.50 -2.98
CA ALA A 110 -5.94 16.09 -2.79
C ALA A 110 -7.14 15.14 -2.95
N THR A 111 -8.33 15.58 -2.52
CA THR A 111 -9.59 14.84 -2.73
C THR A 111 -9.96 14.79 -4.21
N ALA A 112 -9.72 15.85 -4.98
CA ALA A 112 -9.88 15.86 -6.43
C ALA A 112 -8.99 14.80 -7.10
N TYR A 113 -7.69 14.78 -6.76
CA TYR A 113 -6.74 13.80 -7.29
C TYR A 113 -7.12 12.38 -6.92
N TYR A 114 -7.49 12.11 -5.66
CA TYR A 114 -7.99 10.80 -5.27
C TYR A 114 -9.25 10.39 -6.04
N THR A 115 -10.18 11.33 -6.23
CA THR A 115 -11.41 11.10 -6.99
C THR A 115 -11.14 10.76 -8.46
N MET A 116 -10.23 11.49 -9.10
CA MET A 116 -9.78 11.19 -10.46
C MET A 116 -9.07 9.83 -10.54
N ALA A 117 -8.24 9.50 -9.55
CA ALA A 117 -7.54 8.21 -9.51
C ALA A 117 -8.54 7.06 -9.57
N GLU A 118 -9.52 7.10 -8.68
CA GLU A 118 -10.58 6.11 -8.63
C GLU A 118 -11.47 6.08 -9.88
N TYR A 119 -11.71 7.23 -10.52
CA TYR A 119 -12.41 7.28 -11.80
C TYR A 119 -11.64 6.54 -12.88
N TYR A 120 -10.33 6.78 -12.97
CA TYR A 120 -9.47 6.06 -13.89
C TYR A 120 -9.33 4.57 -13.56
N VAL A 121 -9.42 4.17 -12.29
CA VAL A 121 -9.55 2.75 -11.93
C VAL A 121 -10.82 2.14 -12.55
N LEU A 122 -11.96 2.83 -12.48
CA LEU A 122 -13.21 2.34 -13.04
C LEU A 122 -13.23 2.29 -14.56
N THR A 123 -12.59 3.26 -15.21
CA THR A 123 -12.45 3.30 -16.68
C THR A 123 -11.29 2.45 -17.19
N LYS A 124 -10.56 1.77 -16.29
CA LYS A 124 -9.39 0.91 -16.59
C LYS A 124 -8.21 1.65 -17.22
N GLU A 125 -8.09 2.94 -16.95
CA GLU A 125 -6.97 3.80 -17.37
C GLU A 125 -5.88 3.80 -16.29
N HIS A 126 -5.21 2.65 -16.11
CA HIS A 126 -4.33 2.38 -14.98
C HIS A 126 -3.18 3.38 -14.82
N ASP A 127 -2.51 3.76 -15.91
CA ASP A 127 -1.39 4.73 -15.86
C ASP A 127 -1.84 6.09 -15.33
N LYS A 128 -3.04 6.53 -15.75
CA LYS A 128 -3.62 7.78 -15.25
C LYS A 128 -3.97 7.65 -13.77
N ALA A 129 -4.57 6.53 -13.35
CA ALA A 129 -4.89 6.28 -11.95
C ALA A 129 -3.66 6.38 -11.05
N MET A 130 -2.53 5.78 -11.45
CA MET A 130 -1.26 5.85 -10.71
C MET A 130 -0.80 7.29 -10.49
N LEU A 131 -0.81 8.10 -11.54
CA LEU A 131 -0.41 9.52 -11.46
C LEU A 131 -1.30 10.29 -10.49
N GLN A 132 -2.61 10.09 -10.56
CA GLN A 132 -3.54 10.81 -9.69
C GLN A 132 -3.43 10.37 -8.21
N PHE A 133 -3.21 9.08 -7.94
CA PHE A 133 -2.94 8.62 -6.57
C PHE A 133 -1.67 9.26 -6.00
N ALA A 134 -0.60 9.34 -6.81
CA ALA A 134 0.67 9.95 -6.38
C ALA A 134 0.50 11.44 -6.03
N GLU A 135 -0.24 12.20 -6.83
CA GLU A 135 -0.52 13.62 -6.52
C GLU A 135 -1.39 13.79 -5.27
N ALA A 136 -2.39 12.93 -5.04
CA ALA A 136 -3.19 12.95 -3.81
C ALA A 136 -2.31 12.75 -2.56
N ILE A 137 -1.39 11.78 -2.61
CA ILE A 137 -0.43 11.51 -1.53
C ILE A 137 0.53 12.68 -1.33
N LYS A 138 1.05 13.28 -2.41
CA LYS A 138 1.97 14.41 -2.34
C LYS A 138 1.34 15.63 -1.66
N LEU A 139 0.06 15.90 -1.93
CA LEU A 139 -0.66 17.02 -1.33
C LEU A 139 -1.08 16.76 0.13
N GLN A 140 -1.42 15.51 0.46
CA GLN A 140 -1.77 15.12 1.82
C GLN A 140 -1.07 13.82 2.25
N PRO A 141 0.23 13.88 2.59
CA PRO A 141 1.00 12.69 2.93
C PRO A 141 0.58 12.07 4.26
N ASN A 142 -0.18 12.77 5.11
CA ASN A 142 -0.67 12.25 6.39
C ASN A 142 -2.04 11.56 6.29
N LYS A 143 -2.63 11.46 5.09
CA LYS A 143 -3.93 10.80 4.89
C LYS A 143 -3.73 9.34 4.48
N ALA A 144 -3.90 8.42 5.43
CA ALA A 144 -3.68 6.99 5.24
C ALA A 144 -4.49 6.38 4.09
N LEU A 145 -5.70 6.90 3.86
CA LEU A 145 -6.58 6.45 2.77
C LEU A 145 -5.91 6.52 1.41
N TYR A 146 -5.17 7.60 1.10
CA TYR A 146 -4.58 7.77 -0.22
C TYR A 146 -3.46 6.76 -0.47
N TRP A 147 -2.64 6.50 0.56
CA TRP A 147 -1.64 5.43 0.54
C TRP A 147 -2.26 4.04 0.38
N GLY A 148 -3.25 3.73 1.22
CA GLY A 148 -3.86 2.41 1.27
C GLY A 148 -4.70 2.08 0.03
N ALA A 149 -5.41 3.07 -0.53
CA ALA A 149 -6.15 2.91 -1.78
C ALA A 149 -5.20 2.70 -2.97
N PHE A 150 -4.08 3.42 -3.01
CA PHE A 150 -3.09 3.21 -4.06
C PHE A 150 -2.46 1.80 -3.96
N ALA A 151 -2.12 1.35 -2.75
CA ALA A 151 -1.66 -0.02 -2.53
C ALA A 151 -2.69 -1.06 -2.98
N GLN A 152 -3.97 -0.83 -2.67
CA GLN A 152 -5.07 -1.71 -3.10
C GLN A 152 -5.20 -1.76 -4.62
N PHE A 153 -5.11 -0.60 -5.29
CA PHE A 153 -5.14 -0.51 -6.74
C PHE A 153 -4.02 -1.34 -7.37
N LEU A 154 -2.77 -1.17 -6.90
CA LEU A 154 -1.64 -1.94 -7.42
C LEU A 154 -1.83 -3.45 -7.19
N ASN A 155 -2.27 -3.86 -6.00
CA ASN A 155 -2.50 -5.28 -5.73
C ASN A 155 -3.60 -5.89 -6.63
N ARG A 156 -4.67 -5.15 -6.91
CA ARG A 156 -5.79 -5.62 -7.75
C ARG A 156 -5.49 -5.62 -9.24
N THR A 157 -4.56 -4.79 -9.69
CA THR A 157 -4.16 -4.67 -11.10
C THR A 157 -2.87 -5.41 -11.43
N GLU A 158 -2.38 -6.23 -10.49
CA GLU A 158 -1.10 -6.95 -10.60
C GLU A 158 0.09 -6.00 -10.86
N GLY A 159 -0.01 -4.77 -10.34
CA GLY A 159 1.06 -3.80 -10.31
C GLY A 159 2.22 -4.26 -9.41
N ASN A 160 3.28 -3.44 -9.37
CA ASN A 160 4.51 -3.81 -8.69
C ASN A 160 4.28 -4.05 -7.17
N PRO A 161 4.54 -5.27 -6.66
CA PRO A 161 4.23 -5.62 -5.27
C PRO A 161 5.17 -4.95 -4.26
N TYR A 162 6.38 -4.54 -4.66
CA TYR A 162 7.30 -3.83 -3.76
C TYR A 162 6.86 -2.38 -3.55
N LEU A 163 6.39 -1.71 -4.60
CA LEU A 163 5.73 -0.40 -4.45
C LEU A 163 4.44 -0.52 -3.63
N ALA A 164 3.64 -1.57 -3.84
CA ALA A 164 2.44 -1.79 -3.03
C ALA A 164 2.80 -2.00 -1.54
N LEU A 165 3.86 -2.74 -1.25
CA LEU A 165 4.34 -2.99 0.11
C LEU A 165 4.80 -1.69 0.80
N ARG A 166 5.48 -0.79 0.07
CA ARG A 166 5.79 0.58 0.54
C ARG A 166 4.55 1.36 0.94
N LEU A 167 3.58 1.39 0.03
CA LEU A 167 2.38 2.20 0.18
C LEU A 167 1.54 1.72 1.37
N ILE A 168 1.40 0.39 1.52
CA ILE A 168 0.63 -0.17 2.62
C ILE A 168 1.33 -0.04 3.98
N GLU A 169 2.67 -0.07 4.00
CA GLU A 169 3.47 0.22 5.20
C GLU A 169 3.14 1.62 5.74
N GLU A 170 3.09 2.65 4.88
CA GLU A 170 2.72 4.01 5.30
C GLU A 170 1.25 4.12 5.73
N ALA A 171 0.32 3.48 5.01
CA ALA A 171 -1.09 3.47 5.41
C ALA A 171 -1.27 2.89 6.82
N ILE A 172 -0.54 1.81 7.14
CA ILE A 172 -0.57 1.18 8.47
C ILE A 172 0.14 2.05 9.51
N HIS A 173 1.23 2.74 9.16
CA HIS A 173 1.89 3.67 10.05
C HIS A 173 0.95 4.81 10.49
N LEU A 174 0.19 5.37 9.54
CA LEU A 174 -0.74 6.48 9.77
C LEU A 174 -2.07 6.05 10.40
N ASP A 175 -2.57 4.84 10.09
CA ASP A 175 -3.88 4.34 10.51
C ASP A 175 -3.84 2.84 10.87
N GLY A 176 -2.99 2.49 11.84
CA GLY A 176 -2.71 1.10 12.18
C GLY A 176 -3.86 0.29 12.79
N MET A 177 -5.00 0.94 13.09
CA MET A 177 -6.21 0.25 13.58
C MET A 177 -7.21 -0.07 12.48
N ASN A 178 -7.00 0.41 11.26
CA ASN A 178 -7.90 0.12 10.15
C ASN A 178 -7.66 -1.29 9.60
N PRO A 179 -8.65 -2.21 9.71
CA PRO A 179 -8.48 -3.59 9.31
C PRO A 179 -8.25 -3.77 7.81
N ARG A 180 -8.72 -2.83 6.98
CA ARG A 180 -8.57 -2.91 5.52
C ARG A 180 -7.10 -2.83 5.12
N TRP A 181 -6.29 -2.02 5.80
CA TRP A 181 -4.86 -1.90 5.49
C TRP A 181 -4.09 -3.18 5.76
N HIS A 182 -4.36 -3.83 6.90
CA HIS A 182 -3.79 -5.15 7.22
C HIS A 182 -4.25 -6.24 6.26
N TYR A 183 -5.52 -6.19 5.83
CA TYR A 183 -6.03 -7.13 4.83
C TYR A 183 -5.30 -7.00 3.48
N ILE A 184 -5.15 -5.76 2.99
CA ILE A 184 -4.41 -5.46 1.77
C ILE A 184 -2.93 -5.86 1.91
N GLN A 185 -2.31 -5.60 3.06
CA GLN A 185 -0.93 -6.02 3.33
C GLN A 185 -0.76 -7.55 3.19
N GLY A 186 -1.68 -8.33 3.76
CA GLY A 186 -1.65 -9.79 3.59
C GLY A 186 -1.83 -10.22 2.13
N ASN A 187 -2.69 -9.55 1.35
CA ASN A 187 -2.83 -9.83 -0.08
C ASN A 187 -1.56 -9.52 -0.88
N ILE A 188 -0.84 -8.44 -0.53
CA ILE A 188 0.44 -8.07 -1.14
C ILE A 188 1.50 -9.12 -0.80
N PHE A 189 1.59 -9.57 0.45
CA PHE A 189 2.49 -10.67 0.81
C PHE A 189 2.13 -11.96 0.09
N PHE A 190 0.84 -12.30 -0.04
CA PHE A 190 0.42 -13.46 -0.81
C PHE A 190 0.86 -13.35 -2.27
N GLN A 191 0.73 -12.18 -2.90
CA GLN A 191 1.24 -11.91 -4.25
C GLN A 191 2.76 -12.09 -4.33
N LEU A 192 3.52 -11.56 -3.36
CA LEU A 192 4.98 -11.73 -3.29
C LEU A 192 5.37 -13.20 -3.17
N VAL A 193 4.73 -13.93 -2.27
CA VAL A 193 4.94 -15.38 -2.08
C VAL A 193 4.63 -16.13 -3.38
N ALA A 194 3.50 -15.84 -4.02
CA ALA A 194 3.08 -16.51 -5.25
C ALA A 194 4.03 -16.25 -6.42
N ALA A 195 4.48 -14.99 -6.58
CA ALA A 195 5.34 -14.54 -7.68
C ALA A 195 6.81 -14.94 -7.49
N THR A 196 7.34 -14.85 -6.27
CA THR A 196 8.77 -15.08 -5.98
C THR A 196 9.09 -16.47 -5.45
N LYS A 197 8.07 -17.21 -4.98
CA LYS A 197 8.22 -18.45 -4.20
C LYS A 197 9.04 -18.29 -2.92
N ASN A 198 9.29 -17.06 -2.47
CA ASN A 198 10.01 -16.79 -1.24
C ASN A 198 9.08 -16.99 -0.03
N LEU A 199 9.27 -18.10 0.68
CA LEU A 199 8.45 -18.46 1.85
C LEU A 199 8.76 -17.61 3.08
N SER A 200 9.83 -16.80 3.09
CA SER A 200 10.15 -15.90 4.21
C SER A 200 9.09 -14.81 4.43
N TYR A 201 8.23 -14.54 3.45
CA TYR A 201 7.08 -13.62 3.60
C TYR A 201 5.87 -14.26 4.31
N LEU A 202 5.82 -15.59 4.47
CA LEU A 202 4.66 -16.29 5.04
C LEU A 202 4.29 -15.82 6.46
N PRO A 203 5.24 -15.64 7.40
CA PRO A 203 4.89 -15.17 8.74
C PRO A 203 4.21 -13.79 8.71
N ALA A 204 4.72 -12.86 7.89
CA ALA A 204 4.17 -11.51 7.78
C ALA A 204 2.78 -11.51 7.12
N LEU A 205 2.57 -12.39 6.13
CA LEU A 205 1.27 -12.63 5.50
C LEU A 205 0.23 -13.05 6.55
N GLU A 206 0.52 -14.10 7.33
CA GLU A 206 -0.37 -14.64 8.35
C GLU A 206 -0.67 -13.62 9.45
N GLU A 207 0.37 -12.90 9.87
CA GLU A 207 0.24 -11.85 10.86
C GLU A 207 -0.67 -10.72 10.34
N ALA A 208 -0.52 -10.30 9.09
CA ALA A 208 -1.33 -9.25 8.49
C ALA A 208 -2.82 -9.63 8.45
N TRP A 209 -3.18 -10.83 7.99
CA TRP A 209 -4.59 -11.25 8.00
C TRP A 209 -5.14 -11.48 9.41
N THR A 210 -4.32 -11.99 10.35
CA THR A 210 -4.70 -12.08 11.77
C THR A 210 -5.00 -10.70 12.35
N LYS A 211 -4.13 -9.71 12.06
CA LYS A 211 -4.31 -8.31 12.45
C LYS A 211 -5.56 -7.70 11.86
N ALA A 212 -5.86 -7.98 10.58
CA ALA A 212 -7.08 -7.53 9.91
C ALA A 212 -8.32 -8.09 10.61
N LYS A 213 -8.39 -9.41 10.81
CA LYS A 213 -9.51 -10.10 11.46
C LYS A 213 -9.80 -9.59 12.86
N LYS A 214 -8.75 -9.38 13.66
CA LYS A 214 -8.86 -8.86 15.03
C LYS A 214 -9.40 -7.42 15.08
N ARG A 215 -9.11 -6.61 14.06
CA ARG A 215 -9.49 -5.19 13.98
C ARG A 215 -10.83 -4.94 13.28
N CYS A 216 -11.40 -5.95 12.60
CA CYS A 216 -12.71 -5.83 11.97
C CYS A 216 -13.81 -5.53 12.99
N SER A 217 -14.57 -4.46 12.72
CA SER A 217 -15.80 -4.17 13.45
C SER A 217 -16.90 -5.22 13.16
N ALA A 218 -17.97 -5.22 13.96
CA ALA A 218 -19.14 -6.05 13.69
C ALA A 218 -19.79 -5.78 12.33
N LYS A 219 -19.70 -4.54 11.82
CA LYS A 219 -20.35 -4.09 10.58
C LYS A 219 -19.61 -4.50 9.31
N GLN A 220 -18.33 -4.81 9.39
CA GLN A 220 -17.49 -5.19 8.24
C GLN A 220 -17.67 -6.67 7.86
N VAL A 221 -18.89 -7.07 7.54
CA VAL A 221 -19.24 -8.48 7.22
C VAL A 221 -18.51 -8.93 5.96
N THR A 222 -18.54 -8.15 4.89
CA THR A 222 -17.88 -8.48 3.62
C THR A 222 -16.38 -8.67 3.79
N LEU A 223 -15.70 -7.75 4.49
CA LEU A 223 -14.27 -7.87 4.75
C LEU A 223 -13.93 -9.12 5.57
N LYS A 224 -14.77 -9.51 6.55
CA LYS A 224 -14.58 -10.76 7.30
C LYS A 224 -14.71 -11.99 6.41
N MET A 225 -15.67 -11.99 5.48
CA MET A 225 -15.82 -13.06 4.49
C MET A 225 -14.61 -13.14 3.56
N ASP A 226 -14.12 -12.00 3.08
CA ASP A 226 -12.92 -11.93 2.25
C ASP A 226 -11.71 -12.53 2.99
N ILE A 227 -11.47 -12.11 4.25
CA ILE A 227 -10.39 -12.66 5.08
C ILE A 227 -10.51 -14.17 5.22
N ALA A 228 -11.70 -14.69 5.55
CA ALA A 228 -11.90 -16.13 5.72
C ALA A 228 -11.61 -16.92 4.43
N LYS A 229 -12.06 -16.41 3.27
CA LYS A 229 -11.77 -17.02 1.96
C LYS A 229 -10.27 -17.08 1.68
N PHE A 230 -9.53 -16.04 2.03
CA PHE A 230 -8.08 -15.98 1.83
C PHE A 230 -7.31 -16.87 2.82
N GLU A 231 -7.76 -16.97 4.07
CA GLU A 231 -7.24 -17.96 5.04
C GLU A 231 -7.39 -19.39 4.47
N ASP A 232 -8.57 -19.74 3.94
CA ASP A 232 -8.81 -21.03 3.30
C ASP A 232 -7.92 -21.27 2.08
N LEU A 233 -7.75 -20.25 1.23
CA LEU A 233 -6.88 -20.31 0.06
C LEU A 233 -5.42 -20.57 0.47
N LEU A 234 -4.93 -19.90 1.52
CA LEU A 234 -3.57 -20.11 2.00
C LEU A 234 -3.37 -21.52 2.57
N VAL A 235 -4.35 -22.07 3.27
CA VAL A 235 -4.31 -23.47 3.73
C VAL A 235 -4.22 -24.44 2.56
N GLN A 236 -5.03 -24.23 1.51
CA GLN A 236 -4.97 -25.07 0.30
C GLN A 236 -3.64 -24.91 -0.43
N TRP A 237 -3.16 -23.68 -0.58
CA TRP A 237 -1.91 -23.37 -1.25
C TRP A 237 -0.70 -24.02 -0.56
N LYS A 238 -0.65 -23.97 0.77
CA LYS A 238 0.39 -24.66 1.56
C LYS A 238 0.38 -26.18 1.34
N LYS A 239 -0.81 -26.80 1.25
CA LYS A 239 -0.94 -28.24 0.95
C LYS A 239 -0.46 -28.62 -0.45
N GLN A 240 -0.40 -27.69 -1.39
CA GLN A 240 0.03 -27.97 -2.77
C GLN A 240 1.55 -27.87 -2.95
N MET A 241 2.30 -27.30 -1.99
CA MET A 241 3.76 -27.24 -2.07
C MET A 241 4.49 -28.15 -1.08
N LEU A 242 3.77 -28.71 -0.10
CA LEU A 242 4.25 -29.76 0.78
C LEU A 242 3.87 -31.13 0.20
#